data_AF-A0A158P284-F1
#
_entry.id   AF-A0A158P284-F1
#
_cell.length_a   1.000
_cell.length_b   1.000
_cell.length_c   1.000
_cell.angle_alpha   90.00
_cell.angle_beta   90.00
_cell.angle_gamma   90.00
#
_symmetry.space_group_name_H-M   'P 1'
#
loop_
_entity.id
_entity.type
_entity.pdbx_description
1 polymer ?
#
loop_
_entity_poly.entity_id
_entity_poly.type
_entity_poly.pdbx_seq_one_letter_code
_entity_poly.pdbx_strand_id
1 'polypeptide(L)'
;MSSNNVKDSEFQAYKDDSRIPCKYGTKCYQKNPQHHSKYKHPPKGETEKTEKIITGEKRKHPIRDDKKVQTQNPQRKLQKTLESSERNLHSFFSNPKRNDVIIDNNETFKEKTETSDKKVSLNGHNPVNSTENNATENTSISEMDVKRIIMDLFLVEMPKDFFQFYEFCKSISKDNPLSACKYVRLKLVGPYDILDGKIKISSSENDKEKYLIHWRYYYDPPEFQTIVKCDDKEGLHFGYWRDDAVEKPIFIAKNRANVNGIFEPVAENIFGAVDAYLQNKVKTVNPFEKTSIIRLHSQLKNFAKQHKITLDKNTADMRAREKRVVARTFHKAGIVVPYDKKTQLGYRDLAATDNDLQKTLKQIEEAVTPEDRKMPIAKLDEIVRLATIAADECDFGTCLELGHDLFSNGCIHVQTRALEMLFIAYTHLKRPQLLKILEAHLKNRKKDCELSII
;
A
#
# COMPACT_ATOMS: atom_id res chain seq x y z
N MET A 1 49.03 -27.77 30.19
CA MET A 1 48.39 -28.88 29.45
C MET A 1 46.86 -28.83 29.55
N SER A 2 46.21 -27.67 29.34
CA SER A 2 44.81 -27.48 29.80
C SER A 2 43.81 -27.00 28.75
N SER A 3 44.19 -26.84 27.48
CA SER A 3 43.27 -26.36 26.42
C SER A 3 42.75 -27.45 25.48
N ASN A 4 43.35 -28.64 25.47
CA ASN A 4 42.89 -29.76 24.61
C ASN A 4 41.73 -30.54 25.27
N ASN A 5 41.76 -30.77 26.58
CA ASN A 5 40.70 -31.49 27.29
C ASN A 5 39.33 -30.79 27.26
N VAL A 6 39.27 -29.46 27.16
CA VAL A 6 38.00 -28.71 27.11
C VAL A 6 37.33 -28.83 25.74
N LYS A 7 38.12 -28.81 24.65
CA LYS A 7 37.61 -28.91 23.28
C LYS A 7 37.07 -30.29 22.96
N ASP A 8 37.72 -31.33 23.47
CA ASP A 8 37.27 -32.72 23.31
C ASP A 8 35.94 -32.96 24.05
N SER A 9 35.77 -32.34 25.22
CA SER A 9 34.51 -32.38 25.97
C SER A 9 33.35 -31.67 25.26
N GLU A 10 33.59 -30.51 24.63
CA GLU A 10 32.55 -29.77 23.90
C GLU A 10 32.12 -30.49 22.61
N PHE A 11 33.07 -31.14 21.92
CA PHE A 11 32.77 -31.89 20.70
C PHE A 11 32.04 -33.20 20.99
N GLN A 12 32.35 -33.85 22.12
CA GLN A 12 31.61 -35.02 22.58
C GLN A 12 30.17 -34.66 22.95
N ALA A 13 29.95 -33.55 23.66
CA ALA A 13 28.61 -33.03 23.95
C ALA A 13 27.79 -32.73 22.68
N TYR A 14 28.42 -32.26 21.60
CA TYR A 14 27.75 -32.06 20.31
C TYR A 14 27.34 -33.38 19.62
N LYS A 15 28.15 -34.44 19.74
CA LYS A 15 27.81 -35.77 19.19
C LYS A 15 26.62 -36.39 19.93
N ASP A 16 26.60 -36.25 21.25
CA ASP A 16 25.59 -36.85 22.12
C ASP A 16 24.28 -36.05 22.17
N ASP A 17 24.27 -34.85 21.60
CA ASP A 17 23.08 -34.01 21.46
C ASP A 17 22.08 -34.58 20.44
N SER A 18 20.85 -34.87 20.89
CA SER A 18 19.78 -35.46 20.09
C SER A 18 19.10 -34.50 19.10
N ARG A 19 19.42 -33.20 19.12
CA ARG A 19 18.87 -32.20 18.19
C ARG A 19 19.42 -32.38 16.77
N ILE A 20 18.68 -31.86 15.79
CA ILE A 20 19.02 -32.00 14.36
C ILE A 20 20.22 -31.09 14.03
N PRO A 21 21.27 -31.55 13.32
CA PRO A 21 22.37 -30.66 12.92
C PRO A 21 21.90 -29.48 12.06
N CYS A 22 22.28 -28.26 12.43
CA CYS A 22 21.96 -27.08 11.63
C CYS A 22 22.68 -27.11 10.27
N LYS A 23 21.94 -26.90 9.18
CA LYS A 23 22.47 -26.80 7.81
C LYS A 23 23.59 -25.75 7.65
N TYR A 24 23.58 -24.70 8.47
CA TYR A 24 24.55 -23.61 8.42
C TYR A 24 25.70 -23.77 9.43
N GLY A 25 25.67 -24.77 10.31
CA GLY A 25 26.74 -25.10 11.25
C GLY A 25 27.29 -23.90 12.03
N THR A 26 28.61 -23.77 12.11
CA THR A 26 29.29 -22.65 12.79
C THR A 26 28.99 -21.26 12.18
N LYS A 27 28.42 -21.21 10.97
CA LYS A 27 28.06 -19.98 10.23
C LYS A 27 26.57 -19.65 10.33
N CYS A 28 25.80 -20.36 11.15
CA CYS A 28 24.40 -20.04 11.38
C CYS A 28 24.26 -18.64 12.00
N TYR A 29 23.45 -17.78 11.36
CA TYR A 29 23.19 -16.41 11.82
C TYR A 29 21.98 -16.32 12.77
N GLN A 30 21.18 -17.38 12.88
CA GLN A 30 19.99 -17.40 13.73
C GLN A 30 20.36 -17.51 15.22
N LYS A 31 19.84 -16.57 16.01
CA LYS A 31 20.08 -16.47 17.47
C LYS A 31 18.83 -16.72 18.31
N ASN A 32 17.68 -17.02 17.69
CA ASN A 32 16.42 -17.18 18.41
C ASN A 32 16.42 -18.48 19.26
N PRO A 33 15.74 -18.53 20.42
CA PRO A 33 15.75 -19.72 21.28
C PRO A 33 15.09 -20.98 20.67
N GLN A 34 14.10 -20.79 19.78
CA GLN A 34 13.37 -21.90 19.15
C GLN A 34 14.21 -22.65 18.11
N HIS A 35 15.07 -21.94 17.37
CA HIS A 35 16.03 -22.54 16.46
C HIS A 35 17.06 -23.35 17.22
N HIS A 36 17.59 -22.79 18.32
CA HIS A 36 18.57 -23.48 19.15
C HIS A 36 17.96 -24.64 19.95
N SER A 37 16.65 -24.68 20.19
CA SER A 37 16.00 -25.86 20.79
C SER A 37 15.81 -27.00 19.78
N LYS A 38 15.64 -26.69 18.49
CA LYS A 38 15.43 -27.70 17.42
C LYS A 38 16.72 -28.14 16.74
N TYR A 39 17.71 -27.25 16.61
CA TYR A 39 18.93 -27.49 15.84
C TYR A 39 20.21 -27.33 16.67
N LYS A 40 21.13 -28.30 16.55
CA LYS A 40 22.46 -28.25 17.17
C LYS A 40 23.51 -27.62 16.26
N HIS A 41 24.49 -26.95 16.86
CA HIS A 41 25.58 -26.27 16.17
C HIS A 41 26.92 -26.77 16.73
N PRO A 42 27.91 -27.07 15.87
CA PRO A 42 29.23 -27.50 16.34
C PRO A 42 29.99 -26.35 17.04
N PRO A 43 30.87 -26.66 18.01
CA PRO A 43 31.69 -25.66 18.68
C PRO A 43 32.60 -24.92 17.70
N LYS A 44 32.87 -23.63 17.96
CA LYS A 44 33.70 -22.78 17.09
C LYS A 44 35.18 -23.13 17.25
N GLY A 45 35.63 -24.14 16.50
CA GLY A 45 37.05 -24.50 16.31
C GLY A 45 37.37 -24.66 14.82
N GLU A 46 38.57 -24.28 14.40
CA GLU A 46 39.00 -24.33 13.00
C GLU A 46 39.15 -25.78 12.49
N THR A 47 38.49 -26.08 11.35
CA THR A 47 38.65 -27.25 10.43
C THR A 47 38.26 -28.63 11.00
N GLU A 48 37.50 -29.52 10.33
CA GLU A 48 37.51 -29.94 8.92
C GLU A 48 36.13 -30.40 8.36
N LYS A 49 35.98 -30.15 7.04
CA LYS A 49 35.37 -30.98 5.97
C LYS A 49 34.22 -31.92 6.34
N THR A 50 32.98 -31.48 6.09
CA THR A 50 31.87 -32.40 5.77
C THR A 50 32.05 -32.94 4.35
N GLU A 51 32.17 -34.26 4.25
CA GLU A 51 32.18 -35.04 3.01
C GLU A 51 30.97 -34.66 2.13
N LYS A 52 31.26 -34.10 0.96
CA LYS A 52 30.30 -33.97 -0.12
C LYS A 52 30.41 -35.21 -1.00
N ILE A 53 29.38 -36.04 -0.99
CA ILE A 53 29.14 -37.01 -2.06
C ILE A 53 28.80 -36.20 -3.32
N ILE A 54 29.74 -36.11 -4.26
CA ILE A 54 29.52 -35.60 -5.62
C ILE A 54 30.16 -36.61 -6.60
N THR A 55 29.33 -37.26 -7.39
CA THR A 55 29.71 -37.95 -8.62
C THR A 55 29.92 -36.92 -9.75
N GLY A 56 31.15 -36.93 -10.32
CA GLY A 56 31.60 -36.57 -11.69
C GLY A 56 30.99 -35.36 -12.45
N GLU A 57 31.69 -34.56 -13.25
CA GLU A 57 33.01 -34.66 -13.89
C GLU A 57 33.55 -33.26 -14.20
N LYS A 58 34.88 -33.13 -14.30
CA LYS A 58 35.63 -31.91 -14.64
C LYS A 58 36.00 -31.89 -16.12
N ARG A 59 36.02 -30.71 -16.74
CA ARG A 59 37.07 -30.33 -17.71
C ARG A 59 37.50 -28.86 -17.52
N LYS A 60 38.82 -28.67 -17.35
CA LYS A 60 39.56 -27.39 -17.46
C LYS A 60 39.85 -27.15 -18.97
N HIS A 61 40.10 -25.94 -19.48
CA HIS A 61 41.32 -25.10 -19.31
C HIS A 61 41.17 -23.74 -20.09
N PRO A 62 42.14 -22.80 -20.08
CA PRO A 62 41.92 -21.33 -19.91
C PRO A 62 42.47 -20.47 -21.07
N ILE A 63 42.56 -19.13 -20.90
CA ILE A 63 43.47 -18.07 -21.50
C ILE A 63 42.69 -16.72 -21.56
N ARG A 64 43.02 -15.65 -20.79
CA ARG A 64 43.92 -14.46 -21.06
C ARG A 64 43.57 -13.70 -22.37
N ASP A 65 43.57 -12.37 -22.56
CA ASP A 65 43.92 -11.13 -21.83
C ASP A 65 43.23 -9.91 -22.54
N ASP A 66 43.12 -8.78 -21.84
CA ASP A 66 43.14 -7.36 -22.27
C ASP A 66 42.38 -6.80 -23.51
N LYS A 67 41.51 -5.79 -23.27
CA LYS A 67 41.77 -4.35 -23.56
C LYS A 67 40.51 -3.47 -23.42
N LYS A 68 40.73 -2.29 -22.82
CA LYS A 68 39.86 -1.09 -22.84
C LYS A 68 39.82 -0.47 -24.25
N VAL A 69 38.65 -0.02 -24.72
CA VAL A 69 38.48 1.21 -25.53
C VAL A 69 37.10 1.84 -25.21
N GLN A 70 37.11 3.17 -25.10
CA GLN A 70 36.02 4.10 -24.83
C GLN A 70 35.20 4.44 -26.09
N THR A 71 34.01 5.03 -25.86
CA THR A 71 33.22 5.95 -26.74
C THR A 71 32.64 5.29 -28.02
N GLN A 72 31.37 5.43 -28.40
CA GLN A 72 30.53 6.63 -28.53
C GLN A 72 29.02 6.30 -28.58
N ASN A 73 28.21 7.29 -28.23
CA ASN A 73 26.75 7.37 -28.38
C ASN A 73 26.35 7.49 -29.87
N PRO A 74 25.20 6.95 -30.30
CA PRO A 74 24.36 7.74 -31.20
C PRO A 74 22.91 7.82 -30.75
N GLN A 75 22.42 9.05 -30.70
CA GLN A 75 21.02 9.43 -30.72
C GLN A 75 20.30 8.79 -31.93
N ARG A 76 19.11 8.24 -31.71
CA ARG A 76 18.09 8.21 -32.77
C ARG A 76 16.68 8.35 -32.20
N LYS A 77 16.02 9.42 -32.64
CA LYS A 77 14.57 9.67 -32.57
C LYS A 77 13.80 8.46 -33.11
N LEU A 78 12.75 8.03 -32.43
CA LEU A 78 11.59 7.43 -33.09
C LEU A 78 10.30 7.77 -32.33
N GLN A 79 9.30 8.14 -33.12
CA GLN A 79 7.98 8.62 -32.74
C GLN A 79 7.07 7.48 -32.27
N LYS A 80 6.18 7.85 -31.36
CA LYS A 80 4.85 7.29 -31.02
C LYS A 80 4.35 6.09 -31.83
N THR A 81 3.90 5.06 -31.11
CA THR A 81 2.53 4.55 -31.26
C THR A 81 2.01 4.15 -29.89
N LEU A 82 0.91 4.78 -29.46
CA LEU A 82 0.12 4.36 -28.30
C LEU A 82 -0.72 3.16 -28.74
N GLU A 83 -0.60 2.05 -28.03
CA GLU A 83 -1.64 1.02 -28.00
C GLU A 83 -2.10 0.84 -26.56
N SER A 84 -3.32 1.33 -26.30
CA SER A 84 -4.12 1.03 -25.13
C SER A 84 -4.48 -0.45 -25.13
N SER A 85 -3.86 -1.23 -24.25
CA SER A 85 -4.29 -2.61 -23.99
C SER A 85 -5.09 -2.67 -22.70
N GLU A 86 -6.37 -2.29 -22.79
CA GLU A 86 -7.39 -2.75 -21.85
C GLU A 86 -7.59 -4.25 -22.06
N ARG A 87 -7.00 -5.08 -21.20
CA ARG A 87 -7.33 -6.50 -21.11
C ARG A 87 -7.96 -6.79 -19.76
N ASN A 88 -9.26 -7.07 -19.80
CA ASN A 88 -10.12 -7.51 -18.70
C ASN A 88 -9.45 -8.59 -17.84
N LEU A 89 -9.27 -8.30 -16.55
CA LEU A 89 -8.62 -9.16 -15.56
C LEU A 89 -9.60 -10.18 -14.92
N HIS A 90 -10.53 -10.72 -15.70
CA HIS A 90 -11.68 -11.46 -15.14
C HIS A 90 -11.50 -12.97 -14.97
N SER A 91 -10.31 -13.56 -15.19
CA SER A 91 -10.16 -15.04 -15.18
C SER A 91 -9.14 -15.64 -14.20
N PHE A 92 -8.68 -14.93 -13.17
CA PHE A 92 -7.66 -15.48 -12.24
C PHE A 92 -8.12 -15.69 -10.79
N PHE A 93 -9.41 -15.51 -10.51
CA PHE A 93 -9.95 -15.81 -9.17
C PHE A 93 -10.54 -17.23 -9.15
N SER A 94 -9.77 -18.20 -8.65
CA SER A 94 -10.30 -19.48 -8.17
C SER A 94 -9.76 -19.72 -6.76
N ASN A 95 -10.63 -19.54 -5.77
CA ASN A 95 -10.36 -19.92 -4.38
C ASN A 95 -10.24 -21.44 -4.28
N PRO A 96 -9.26 -21.98 -3.53
CA PRO A 96 -9.22 -23.40 -3.21
C PRO A 96 -10.26 -23.73 -2.13
N LYS A 97 -11.35 -24.42 -2.49
CA LYS A 97 -12.26 -25.02 -1.52
C LYS A 97 -11.83 -26.45 -1.19
N ARG A 98 -11.82 -26.74 0.12
CA ARG A 98 -11.64 -28.05 0.75
C ARG A 98 -12.73 -29.03 0.32
N ASN A 99 -12.33 -30.30 0.27
CA ASN A 99 -13.18 -31.49 0.18
C ASN A 99 -14.20 -31.53 1.32
N ASP A 100 -15.46 -31.84 1.01
CA ASP A 100 -16.32 -32.60 1.90
C ASP A 100 -17.34 -33.46 1.12
N VAL A 101 -17.32 -34.72 1.54
CA VAL A 101 -18.17 -35.92 1.38
C VAL A 101 -19.55 -35.80 0.72
N ILE A 102 -19.76 -36.75 -0.20
CA ILE A 102 -20.99 -37.14 -0.91
C ILE A 102 -21.96 -37.85 0.06
N ILE A 103 -23.24 -37.42 0.10
CA ILE A 103 -24.38 -38.31 0.40
C ILE A 103 -25.54 -37.93 -0.53
N ASP A 104 -25.92 -38.90 -1.37
CA ASP A 104 -27.12 -38.94 -2.22
C ASP A 104 -28.41 -39.02 -1.39
N ASN A 105 -29.48 -38.39 -1.87
CA ASN A 105 -30.70 -39.11 -2.27
C ASN A 105 -31.73 -38.18 -2.93
N ASN A 106 -32.11 -38.58 -4.14
CA ASN A 106 -33.24 -38.09 -4.92
C ASN A 106 -34.57 -38.44 -4.24
N GLU A 107 -35.59 -37.60 -4.40
CA GLU A 107 -36.81 -38.02 -5.11
C GLU A 107 -37.57 -36.82 -5.68
N THR A 108 -38.15 -37.05 -6.86
CA THR A 108 -38.69 -36.08 -7.81
C THR A 108 -40.21 -36.21 -7.81
N PHE A 109 -40.98 -35.12 -7.81
CA PHE A 109 -42.26 -35.11 -8.52
C PHE A 109 -42.51 -33.74 -9.17
N LYS A 110 -42.75 -33.80 -10.48
CA LYS A 110 -43.10 -32.71 -11.39
C LYS A 110 -44.62 -32.53 -11.40
N GLU A 111 -45.10 -31.29 -11.59
CA GLU A 111 -46.00 -31.01 -12.72
C GLU A 111 -46.10 -29.50 -13.05
N LYS A 112 -46.25 -29.25 -14.36
CA LYS A 112 -46.52 -27.97 -15.05
C LYS A 112 -48.06 -27.73 -15.02
N THR A 113 -48.72 -26.64 -15.41
CA THR A 113 -48.54 -25.65 -16.51
C THR A 113 -49.67 -24.59 -16.38
N GLU A 114 -49.35 -23.33 -16.68
CA GLU A 114 -50.10 -22.33 -17.48
C GLU A 114 -51.56 -21.82 -17.23
N THR A 115 -51.62 -20.47 -17.28
CA THR A 115 -52.60 -19.56 -17.95
C THR A 115 -53.92 -19.08 -17.29
N SER A 116 -53.86 -17.80 -16.86
CA SER A 116 -54.72 -16.62 -17.17
C SER A 116 -56.21 -16.81 -17.52
N ASP A 117 -57.09 -16.12 -16.76
CA ASP A 117 -58.06 -15.18 -17.35
C ASP A 117 -58.64 -14.15 -16.35
N LYS A 118 -58.88 -12.94 -16.87
CA LYS A 118 -59.41 -11.72 -16.20
C LYS A 118 -60.94 -11.61 -16.29
N LYS A 119 -61.57 -10.99 -15.27
CA LYS A 119 -62.68 -9.99 -15.34
C LYS A 119 -63.00 -9.56 -13.88
N VAL A 120 -62.94 -8.31 -13.41
CA VAL A 120 -63.44 -6.96 -13.80
C VAL A 120 -64.62 -6.53 -12.89
N SER A 121 -64.54 -5.25 -12.46
CA SER A 121 -65.58 -4.30 -12.00
C SER A 121 -65.98 -4.23 -10.51
N LEU A 122 -66.26 -3.07 -9.90
CA LEU A 122 -66.10 -1.62 -10.20
C LEU A 122 -66.63 -0.79 -8.99
N ASN A 123 -66.40 0.53 -9.04
CA ASN A 123 -66.98 1.68 -8.31
C ASN A 123 -66.15 2.24 -7.13
N GLY A 124 -65.82 3.53 -7.03
CA GLY A 124 -66.06 4.70 -7.89
C GLY A 124 -66.03 6.03 -7.08
N HIS A 125 -65.58 7.12 -7.74
CA HIS A 125 -65.82 8.56 -7.48
C HIS A 125 -64.75 9.45 -6.78
N ASN A 126 -63.90 10.06 -7.62
CA ASN A 126 -63.74 11.51 -7.93
C ASN A 126 -63.13 12.55 -6.95
N PRO A 127 -62.52 13.64 -7.51
CA PRO A 127 -61.28 14.24 -7.01
C PRO A 127 -61.43 15.68 -6.49
N VAL A 128 -60.46 16.15 -5.68
CA VAL A 128 -60.24 17.58 -5.43
C VAL A 128 -58.74 17.89 -5.33
N ASN A 129 -58.31 18.84 -6.15
CA ASN A 129 -56.98 19.47 -6.17
C ASN A 129 -56.54 19.99 -4.80
N SER A 130 -55.27 19.79 -4.45
CA SER A 130 -54.49 20.81 -3.75
C SER A 130 -52.99 20.53 -3.88
N THR A 131 -52.38 21.37 -4.73
CA THR A 131 -51.07 21.99 -4.52
C THR A 131 -49.88 21.07 -4.23
N GLU A 132 -49.16 20.74 -5.31
CA GLU A 132 -47.73 20.46 -5.28
C GLU A 132 -47.00 21.58 -4.51
N ASN A 133 -46.44 21.25 -3.37
CA ASN A 133 -45.31 21.96 -2.81
C ASN A 133 -44.12 21.01 -2.86
N ASN A 134 -43.37 21.11 -3.96
CA ASN A 134 -41.99 20.67 -4.04
C ASN A 134 -41.17 21.46 -3.02
N ALA A 135 -41.05 20.94 -1.81
CA ALA A 135 -40.05 21.37 -0.85
C ALA A 135 -38.83 20.47 -1.01
N THR A 136 -37.83 21.01 -1.69
CA THR A 136 -36.45 20.57 -1.71
C THR A 136 -35.95 20.29 -0.29
N GLU A 137 -35.88 19.00 0.08
CA GLU A 137 -35.20 18.55 1.28
C GLU A 137 -33.69 18.75 1.11
N ASN A 138 -33.22 19.97 1.41
CA ASN A 138 -31.84 20.19 1.81
C ASN A 138 -31.67 19.68 3.25
N THR A 139 -31.62 18.37 3.40
CA THR A 139 -31.32 17.73 4.68
C THR A 139 -29.84 17.97 4.99
N SER A 140 -29.55 18.95 5.86
CA SER A 140 -28.19 19.17 6.36
C SER A 140 -27.74 17.91 7.10
N ILE A 141 -26.80 17.18 6.51
CA ILE A 141 -26.23 15.96 7.11
C ILE A 141 -25.53 16.37 8.41
N SER A 142 -25.86 15.71 9.53
CA SER A 142 -25.21 16.00 10.81
C SER A 142 -23.72 15.60 10.78
N GLU A 143 -22.89 16.20 11.63
CA GLU A 143 -21.45 15.82 11.72
C GLU A 143 -21.27 14.33 12.07
N MET A 144 -22.18 13.77 12.89
CA MET A 144 -22.19 12.35 13.22
C MET A 144 -22.49 11.47 12.00
N ASP A 145 -23.43 11.90 11.15
CA ASP A 145 -23.74 11.19 9.92
C ASP A 145 -22.55 11.23 8.95
N VAL A 146 -21.86 12.37 8.82
CA VAL A 146 -20.66 12.45 7.98
C VAL A 146 -19.57 11.49 8.45
N LYS A 147 -19.27 11.45 9.75
CA LYS A 147 -18.27 10.52 10.30
C LYS A 147 -18.61 9.07 10.00
N ARG A 148 -19.88 8.70 10.17
CA ARG A 148 -20.38 7.35 9.86
C ARG A 148 -20.27 7.03 8.37
N ILE A 149 -20.62 7.98 7.49
CA ILE A 149 -20.51 7.81 6.03
C ILE A 149 -19.04 7.62 5.62
N ILE A 150 -18.13 8.45 6.14
CA ILE A 150 -16.70 8.31 5.85
C ILE A 150 -16.20 6.93 6.29
N MET A 151 -16.55 6.49 7.50
CA MET A 151 -16.17 5.17 8.00
C MET A 151 -16.70 4.05 7.09
N ASP A 152 -17.97 4.12 6.70
CA ASP A 152 -18.61 3.08 5.87
C ASP A 152 -18.03 3.01 4.45
N LEU A 153 -17.68 4.16 3.85
CA LEU A 153 -17.19 4.22 2.47
C LEU A 153 -15.67 4.09 2.34
N PHE A 154 -14.91 4.63 3.31
CA PHE A 154 -13.44 4.70 3.26
C PHE A 154 -12.74 3.80 4.29
N LEU A 155 -13.50 3.14 5.18
CA LEU A 155 -13.00 2.20 6.20
C LEU A 155 -12.05 2.80 7.24
N VAL A 156 -12.09 4.12 7.44
CA VAL A 156 -11.20 4.85 8.34
C VAL A 156 -11.91 6.00 9.05
N GLU A 157 -11.40 6.38 10.22
CA GLU A 157 -11.78 7.63 10.88
C GLU A 157 -10.93 8.80 10.40
N MET A 158 -11.55 9.98 10.30
CA MET A 158 -10.86 11.22 10.02
C MET A 158 -10.42 11.91 11.32
N PRO A 159 -9.19 12.45 11.35
CA PRO A 159 -8.70 13.19 12.50
C PRO A 159 -9.40 14.56 12.61
N LYS A 160 -9.25 15.22 13.76
CA LYS A 160 -9.93 16.51 14.04
C LYS A 160 -9.53 17.61 13.06
N ASP A 161 -8.26 17.65 12.66
CA ASP A 161 -7.72 18.65 11.75
C ASP A 161 -8.35 18.57 10.35
N PHE A 162 -8.80 17.39 9.91
CA PHE A 162 -9.59 17.24 8.67
C PHE A 162 -10.86 18.10 8.70
N PHE A 163 -11.69 17.96 9.73
CA PHE A 163 -12.92 18.75 9.85
C PHE A 163 -12.62 20.24 10.07
N GLN A 164 -11.62 20.56 10.89
CA GLN A 164 -11.21 21.95 11.10
C GLN A 164 -10.69 22.61 9.82
N PHE A 165 -10.01 21.88 8.95
CA PHE A 165 -9.53 22.43 7.69
C PHE A 165 -10.67 22.68 6.70
N TYR A 166 -11.72 21.85 6.71
CA TYR A 166 -12.94 22.14 5.96
C TYR A 166 -13.61 23.44 6.45
N GLU A 167 -13.73 23.65 7.77
CA GLU A 167 -14.25 24.91 8.34
C GLU A 167 -13.37 26.12 7.97
N PHE A 168 -12.05 25.96 7.99
CA PHE A 168 -11.13 26.97 7.50
C PHE A 168 -11.41 27.31 6.02
N CYS A 169 -11.59 26.30 5.17
CA CYS A 169 -11.94 26.51 3.77
C CYS A 169 -13.30 27.21 3.59
N LYS A 170 -14.32 26.89 4.39
CA LYS A 170 -15.61 27.63 4.40
C LYS A 170 -15.45 29.10 4.75
N SER A 171 -14.51 29.42 5.67
CA SER A 171 -14.23 30.81 6.04
C SER A 171 -13.63 31.63 4.89
N ILE A 172 -13.00 30.96 3.90
CA ILE A 172 -12.45 31.57 2.69
C ILE A 172 -13.50 31.62 1.58
N SER A 173 -14.20 30.51 1.34
CA SER A 173 -15.25 30.41 0.33
C SER A 173 -16.40 29.58 0.87
N LYS A 174 -17.51 30.26 1.19
CA LYS A 174 -18.71 29.62 1.76
C LYS A 174 -19.40 28.70 0.75
N ASP A 175 -19.49 29.15 -0.50
CA ASP A 175 -20.25 28.44 -1.55
C ASP A 175 -19.45 27.30 -2.21
N ASN A 176 -18.11 27.34 -2.15
CA ASN A 176 -17.26 26.30 -2.74
C ASN A 176 -16.01 26.06 -1.88
N PRO A 177 -16.18 25.45 -0.68
CA PRO A 177 -15.07 25.23 0.25
C PRO A 177 -13.98 24.34 -0.36
N LEU A 178 -14.34 23.35 -1.18
CA LEU A 178 -13.36 22.44 -1.78
C LEU A 178 -12.38 23.13 -2.74
N SER A 179 -12.81 24.25 -3.33
CA SER A 179 -11.99 25.06 -4.23
C SER A 179 -11.43 26.33 -3.56
N ALA A 180 -11.51 26.45 -2.23
CA ALA A 180 -11.03 27.62 -1.49
C ALA A 180 -9.54 27.90 -1.75
N CYS A 181 -8.74 26.86 -2.01
CA CYS A 181 -7.30 26.96 -2.29
C CYS A 181 -6.94 26.91 -3.79
N LYS A 182 -7.91 27.07 -4.70
CA LYS A 182 -7.68 26.95 -6.16
C LYS A 182 -6.61 27.90 -6.72
N TYR A 183 -6.44 29.08 -6.11
CA TYR A 183 -5.42 30.06 -6.52
C TYR A 183 -3.99 29.55 -6.34
N VAL A 184 -3.79 28.65 -5.39
CA VAL A 184 -2.51 27.94 -5.20
C VAL A 184 -2.53 26.55 -5.83
N ARG A 185 -3.51 26.31 -6.72
CA ARG A 185 -3.75 25.06 -7.44
C ARG A 185 -4.08 23.87 -6.53
N LEU A 186 -4.48 24.10 -5.28
CA LEU A 186 -4.91 23.02 -4.40
C LEU A 186 -6.43 22.90 -4.39
N LYS A 187 -6.91 21.67 -4.44
CA LYS A 187 -8.34 21.32 -4.34
C LYS A 187 -8.52 20.21 -3.32
N LEU A 188 -9.46 20.38 -2.40
CA LEU A 188 -9.86 19.32 -1.47
C LEU A 188 -10.66 18.27 -2.23
N VAL A 189 -10.36 17.01 -1.97
CA VAL A 189 -10.90 15.86 -2.69
C VAL A 189 -11.06 14.66 -1.74
N GLY A 190 -11.62 13.57 -2.24
CA GLY A 190 -11.67 12.30 -1.51
C GLY A 190 -12.75 12.37 -0.43
N PRO A 191 -12.42 12.10 0.84
CA PRO A 191 -13.39 12.18 1.94
C PRO A 191 -14.04 13.56 2.08
N TYR A 192 -13.40 14.64 1.61
CA TYR A 192 -14.01 15.97 1.61
C TYR A 192 -15.21 16.08 0.64
N ASP A 193 -15.29 15.25 -0.40
CA ASP A 193 -16.43 15.24 -1.32
C ASP A 193 -17.73 14.77 -0.62
N ILE A 194 -17.65 14.09 0.53
CA ILE A 194 -18.81 13.80 1.40
C ILE A 194 -19.27 15.07 2.12
N LEU A 195 -18.34 15.85 2.67
CA LEU A 195 -18.64 17.10 3.39
C LEU A 195 -19.31 18.14 2.49
N ASP A 196 -18.99 18.13 1.20
CA ASP A 196 -19.58 19.01 0.18
C ASP A 196 -20.90 18.48 -0.40
N GLY A 197 -21.41 17.34 0.11
CA GLY A 197 -22.68 16.75 -0.32
C GLY A 197 -22.68 16.09 -1.70
N LYS A 198 -21.52 15.96 -2.36
CA LYS A 198 -21.40 15.31 -3.68
C LYS A 198 -21.55 13.80 -3.61
N ILE A 199 -21.20 13.19 -2.48
CA ILE A 199 -21.39 11.77 -2.22
C ILE A 199 -22.57 11.61 -1.27
N LYS A 200 -23.62 10.92 -1.72
CA LYS A 200 -24.74 10.46 -0.88
C LYS A 200 -24.69 8.94 -0.76
N ILE A 201 -25.18 8.39 0.35
CA ILE A 201 -25.19 6.93 0.59
C ILE A 201 -25.97 6.24 -0.54
N SER A 202 -25.30 5.35 -1.30
CA SER A 202 -25.97 4.35 -2.15
C SER A 202 -26.15 3.05 -1.36
N SER A 203 -27.27 2.36 -1.60
CA SER A 203 -27.76 1.22 -0.84
C SER A 203 -27.14 -0.14 -1.21
N SER A 204 -26.18 -0.21 -2.14
CA SER A 204 -25.54 -1.49 -2.52
C SER A 204 -24.09 -1.62 -2.02
N GLU A 205 -23.71 -2.82 -1.58
CA GLU A 205 -22.37 -3.12 -1.06
C GLU A 205 -21.28 -3.02 -2.15
N ASN A 206 -21.62 -3.41 -3.39
CA ASN A 206 -20.74 -3.28 -4.56
C ASN A 206 -20.49 -1.80 -4.93
N ASP A 207 -21.43 -0.90 -4.66
CA ASP A 207 -21.22 0.54 -4.82
C ASP A 207 -20.27 1.13 -3.77
N LYS A 208 -20.00 0.46 -2.66
CA LYS A 208 -19.09 0.99 -1.64
C LYS A 208 -17.63 0.80 -2.02
N GLU A 209 -17.29 -0.31 -2.67
CA GLU A 209 -15.90 -0.65 -3.04
C GLU A 209 -15.26 0.41 -3.95
N LYS A 210 -16.02 1.05 -4.85
CA LYS A 210 -15.51 2.13 -5.72
C LYS A 210 -15.02 3.36 -4.93
N TYR A 211 -15.52 3.62 -3.72
CA TYR A 211 -15.05 4.75 -2.91
C TYR A 211 -13.65 4.50 -2.32
N LEU A 212 -13.23 3.23 -2.18
CA LEU A 212 -11.87 2.88 -1.73
C LEU A 212 -10.79 3.31 -2.72
N ILE A 213 -11.16 3.47 -3.99
CA ILE A 213 -10.29 3.95 -5.07
C ILE A 213 -10.57 5.40 -5.47
N HIS A 214 -11.50 6.09 -4.79
CA HIS A 214 -11.78 7.50 -5.04
C HIS A 214 -10.54 8.34 -4.71
N TRP A 215 -9.99 9.02 -5.73
CA TRP A 215 -8.74 9.79 -5.63
C TRP A 215 -7.52 8.97 -5.18
N ARG A 216 -7.52 7.66 -5.40
CA ARG A 216 -6.37 6.79 -5.14
C ARG A 216 -5.48 6.74 -6.38
N TYR A 217 -4.32 7.39 -6.33
CA TYR A 217 -3.37 7.42 -7.41
C TYR A 217 -2.66 6.08 -7.59
N TYR A 218 -2.05 5.90 -8.77
CA TYR A 218 -1.39 4.66 -9.15
C TYR A 218 -0.42 4.14 -8.08
N TYR A 219 0.39 5.01 -7.46
CA TYR A 219 1.38 4.61 -6.46
C TYR A 219 0.89 4.67 -5.02
N ASP A 220 -0.38 5.00 -4.77
CA ASP A 220 -0.91 5.15 -3.41
C ASP A 220 -1.08 3.79 -2.72
N PRO A 221 -0.23 3.46 -1.73
CA PRO A 221 -0.43 2.24 -0.96
C PRO A 221 -1.69 2.36 -0.10
N PRO A 222 -2.23 1.25 0.42
CA PRO A 222 -3.42 1.27 1.27
C PRO A 222 -3.35 2.24 2.47
N GLU A 223 -2.16 2.40 3.04
CA GLU A 223 -1.85 3.29 4.17
C GLU A 223 -2.06 4.78 3.84
N PHE A 224 -1.97 5.14 2.56
CA PHE A 224 -2.09 6.51 2.09
C PHE A 224 -3.50 6.79 1.54
N GLN A 225 -4.10 7.87 2.03
CA GLN A 225 -5.42 8.33 1.60
C GLN A 225 -5.38 9.79 1.20
N THR A 226 -5.50 10.04 -0.11
CA THR A 226 -5.54 11.38 -0.69
C THR A 226 -6.71 12.20 -0.14
N ILE A 227 -6.41 13.44 0.23
CA ILE A 227 -7.39 14.43 0.71
C ILE A 227 -7.26 15.78 -0.02
N VAL A 228 -6.12 16.04 -0.67
CA VAL A 228 -5.89 17.26 -1.45
C VAL A 228 -5.13 16.88 -2.72
N LYS A 229 -5.59 17.35 -3.87
CA LYS A 229 -4.83 17.29 -5.13
C LYS A 229 -4.29 18.66 -5.50
N CYS A 230 -3.18 18.67 -6.24
CA CYS A 230 -2.65 19.85 -6.92
C CYS A 230 -2.99 19.75 -8.41
N ASP A 231 -3.56 20.82 -8.98
CA ASP A 231 -3.80 20.93 -10.42
C ASP A 231 -2.47 21.24 -11.15
N ASP A 232 -1.61 20.23 -11.26
CA ASP A 232 -0.35 20.27 -11.99
C ASP A 232 -0.11 19.03 -12.85
N LYS A 233 0.95 19.09 -13.67
CA LYS A 233 1.30 18.01 -14.61
C LYS A 233 2.01 16.83 -13.93
N GLU A 234 2.53 17.04 -12.73
CA GLU A 234 3.29 16.02 -12.01
C GLU A 234 2.39 15.12 -11.16
N GLY A 235 1.11 15.47 -11.03
CA GLY A 235 0.15 14.74 -10.21
C GLY A 235 0.49 14.87 -8.73
N LEU A 236 0.92 16.06 -8.29
CA LEU A 236 1.20 16.31 -6.88
C LEU A 236 -0.10 16.19 -6.07
N HIS A 237 -0.08 15.42 -5.01
CA HIS A 237 -1.22 15.27 -4.11
C HIS A 237 -0.75 14.97 -2.69
N PHE A 238 -1.64 15.18 -1.74
CA PHE A 238 -1.39 15.05 -0.29
C PHE A 238 -2.44 14.13 0.32
N GLY A 239 -2.01 13.32 1.26
CA GLY A 239 -2.85 12.32 1.90
C GLY A 239 -2.40 12.00 3.32
N TYR A 240 -3.37 11.55 4.12
CA TYR A 240 -3.10 11.00 5.44
C TYR A 240 -2.40 9.65 5.31
N TRP A 241 -1.35 9.44 6.09
CA TRP A 241 -0.65 8.17 6.22
C TRP A 241 -1.05 7.47 7.52
N ARG A 242 -1.57 6.25 7.42
CA ARG A 242 -1.99 5.39 8.54
C ARG A 242 -1.24 4.08 8.48
N ASP A 243 -0.41 3.79 9.49
CA ASP A 243 0.24 2.49 9.61
C ASP A 243 -0.79 1.36 9.87
N ASP A 244 -1.93 1.70 10.46
CA ASP A 244 -3.11 0.85 10.65
C ASP A 244 -4.39 1.68 10.41
N ALA A 245 -5.39 1.11 9.75
CA ALA A 245 -6.65 1.78 9.40
C ALA A 245 -7.48 2.19 10.62
N VAL A 246 -7.35 1.46 11.75
CA VAL A 246 -8.06 1.77 13.00
C VAL A 246 -7.34 2.81 13.85
N GLU A 247 -6.09 3.13 13.52
CA GLU A 247 -5.30 4.17 14.18
C GLU A 247 -5.50 5.54 13.51
N LYS A 248 -5.18 6.59 14.25
CA LYS A 248 -5.14 7.94 13.69
C LYS A 248 -3.99 8.06 12.68
N PRO A 249 -4.12 8.92 11.65
CA PRO A 249 -3.00 9.26 10.79
C PRO A 249 -1.80 9.76 11.60
N ILE A 250 -0.60 9.33 11.20
CA ILE A 250 0.65 9.75 11.84
C ILE A 250 1.15 11.07 11.24
N PHE A 251 0.98 11.23 9.92
CA PHE A 251 1.36 12.44 9.20
C PHE A 251 0.59 12.57 7.90
N ILE A 252 0.65 13.76 7.31
CA ILE A 252 0.40 14.00 5.90
C ILE A 252 1.68 13.74 5.12
N ALA A 253 1.59 12.91 4.09
CA ALA A 253 2.62 12.78 3.08
C ALA A 253 2.17 13.41 1.76
N LYS A 254 3.13 13.64 0.88
CA LYS A 254 2.89 14.01 -0.52
C LYS A 254 3.57 13.05 -1.47
N ASN A 255 2.99 12.87 -2.64
CA ASN A 255 3.59 12.16 -3.78
C ASN A 255 3.31 12.93 -5.08
N ARG A 256 4.14 12.67 -6.10
CA ARG A 256 3.93 13.15 -7.47
C ARG A 256 3.74 11.94 -8.38
N ALA A 257 2.49 11.58 -8.63
CA ALA A 257 2.13 10.30 -9.24
C ALA A 257 2.74 10.09 -10.64
N ASN A 258 2.98 11.18 -11.38
CA ASN A 258 3.57 11.11 -12.73
C ASN A 258 5.11 11.13 -12.71
N VAL A 259 5.74 11.20 -11.54
CA VAL A 259 7.19 11.23 -11.38
C VAL A 259 7.71 9.89 -10.88
N ASN A 260 7.26 9.45 -9.70
CA ASN A 260 7.66 8.18 -9.09
C ASN A 260 6.72 7.80 -7.92
N GLY A 261 6.93 6.62 -7.33
CA GLY A 261 6.21 6.15 -6.15
C GLY A 261 6.80 6.58 -4.81
N ILE A 262 7.59 7.66 -4.74
CA ILE A 262 8.23 8.12 -3.48
C ILE A 262 7.28 9.04 -2.71
N PHE A 263 7.09 8.76 -1.43
CA PHE A 263 6.26 9.54 -0.51
C PHE A 263 7.14 10.31 0.47
N GLU A 264 6.91 11.61 0.56
CA GLU A 264 7.62 12.50 1.48
C GLU A 264 6.68 12.88 2.64
N PRO A 265 6.98 12.50 3.90
CA PRO A 265 6.29 13.04 5.07
C PRO A 265 6.47 14.56 5.16
N VAL A 266 5.39 15.29 5.40
CA VAL A 266 5.39 16.77 5.36
C VAL A 266 5.18 17.38 6.75
N ALA A 267 4.12 16.95 7.45
CA ALA A 267 3.73 17.43 8.77
C ALA A 267 2.72 16.46 9.40
N GLU A 268 2.46 16.57 10.71
CA GLU A 268 1.52 15.70 11.42
C GLU A 268 0.05 15.90 10.97
N ASN A 269 -0.29 17.12 10.53
CA ASN A 269 -1.66 17.52 10.18
C ASN A 269 -1.73 18.30 8.87
N ILE A 270 -2.93 18.45 8.33
CA ILE A 270 -3.17 19.15 7.05
C ILE A 270 -2.76 20.62 7.06
N PHE A 271 -2.90 21.32 8.18
CA PHE A 271 -2.50 22.73 8.28
C PHE A 271 -0.99 22.87 8.14
N GLY A 272 -0.20 22.04 8.81
CA GLY A 272 1.26 22.01 8.66
C GLY A 272 1.70 21.64 7.24
N ALA A 273 0.98 20.72 6.58
CA ALA A 273 1.30 20.32 5.21
C ALA A 273 1.04 21.45 4.21
N VAL A 274 -0.09 22.14 4.33
CA VAL A 274 -0.44 23.28 3.47
C VAL A 274 0.45 24.50 3.80
N ASP A 275 0.80 24.74 5.06
CA ASP A 275 1.79 25.75 5.43
C ASP A 275 3.14 25.49 4.74
N ALA A 276 3.64 24.24 4.80
CA ALA A 276 4.89 23.85 4.14
C ALA A 276 4.81 24.03 2.61
N TYR A 277 3.68 23.70 1.99
CA TYR A 277 3.44 23.93 0.57
C TYR A 277 3.49 25.42 0.22
N LEU A 278 2.75 26.26 0.94
CA LEU A 278 2.67 27.70 0.70
C LEU A 278 4.04 28.37 0.89
N GLN A 279 4.79 28.00 1.93
CA GLN A 279 6.15 28.49 2.18
C GLN A 279 7.08 28.24 0.99
N ASN A 280 6.99 27.06 0.36
CA ASN A 280 7.79 26.73 -0.80
C ASN A 280 7.26 27.41 -2.07
N LYS A 281 5.93 27.47 -2.23
CA LYS A 281 5.29 28.09 -3.39
C LYS A 281 5.63 29.58 -3.52
N VAL A 282 5.66 30.33 -2.41
CA VAL A 282 6.04 31.76 -2.39
C VAL A 282 7.43 32.01 -2.99
N LYS A 283 8.34 31.04 -2.89
CA LYS A 283 9.72 31.15 -3.42
C LYS A 283 9.80 30.98 -4.94
N THR A 284 8.79 30.37 -5.55
CA THR A 284 8.81 29.95 -6.97
C THR A 284 7.81 30.69 -7.86
N VAL A 285 6.89 31.45 -7.28
CA VAL A 285 5.79 32.13 -8.01
C VAL A 285 6.19 33.52 -8.50
N ASN A 286 5.47 34.00 -9.51
CA ASN A 286 5.59 35.36 -10.01
C ASN A 286 5.12 36.41 -8.97
N PRO A 287 5.53 37.68 -9.09
CA PRO A 287 5.15 38.74 -8.15
C PRO A 287 3.63 38.97 -8.01
N PHE A 288 2.86 38.72 -9.08
CA PHE A 288 1.42 38.97 -9.13
C PHE A 288 0.61 37.96 -8.29
N GLU A 289 1.04 36.69 -8.24
CA GLU A 289 0.42 35.64 -7.43
C GLU A 289 0.84 35.71 -5.95
N LYS A 290 1.98 36.36 -5.68
CA LYS A 290 2.64 36.38 -4.36
C LYS A 290 1.74 36.96 -3.28
N THR A 291 1.03 38.05 -3.55
CA THR A 291 0.16 38.73 -2.58
C THR A 291 -0.98 37.82 -2.10
N SER A 292 -1.64 37.13 -3.03
CA SER A 292 -2.74 36.21 -2.71
C SER A 292 -2.26 35.01 -1.89
N ILE A 293 -1.08 34.48 -2.21
CA ILE A 293 -0.46 33.38 -1.47
C ILE A 293 -0.10 33.81 -0.05
N ILE A 294 0.52 34.99 0.12
CA ILE A 294 0.85 35.54 1.44
C ILE A 294 -0.41 35.75 2.28
N ARG A 295 -1.49 36.25 1.67
CA ARG A 295 -2.79 36.43 2.35
C ARG A 295 -3.36 35.09 2.84
N LEU A 296 -3.44 34.09 1.96
CA LEU A 296 -3.91 32.75 2.32
C LEU A 296 -3.05 32.13 3.42
N HIS A 297 -1.73 32.28 3.31
CA HIS A 297 -0.78 31.79 4.30
C HIS A 297 -0.96 32.43 5.67
N SER A 298 -1.20 33.75 5.71
CA SER A 298 -1.52 34.49 6.94
C SER A 298 -2.84 34.01 7.57
N GLN A 299 -3.89 33.84 6.75
CA GLN A 299 -5.18 33.31 7.22
C GLN A 299 -5.03 31.91 7.83
N LEU A 300 -4.27 31.03 7.17
CA LEU A 300 -3.98 29.68 7.67
C LEU A 300 -3.26 29.71 9.02
N LYS A 301 -2.23 30.56 9.16
CA LYS A 301 -1.49 30.70 10.43
C LYS A 301 -2.35 31.24 11.56
N ASN A 302 -3.21 32.22 11.27
CA ASN A 302 -4.11 32.79 12.25
C ASN A 302 -5.14 31.75 12.73
N PHE A 303 -5.73 31.00 11.80
CA PHE A 303 -6.65 29.91 12.14
C PHE A 303 -5.95 28.83 12.98
N ALA A 304 -4.77 28.37 12.56
CA ALA A 304 -4.00 27.39 13.32
C ALA A 304 -3.69 27.87 14.74
N LYS A 305 -3.29 29.14 14.90
CA LYS A 305 -3.04 29.76 16.22
C LYS A 305 -4.31 29.79 17.08
N GLN A 306 -5.44 30.24 16.52
CA GLN A 306 -6.72 30.31 17.22
C GLN A 306 -7.20 28.94 17.71
N HIS A 307 -6.99 27.90 16.90
CA HIS A 307 -7.44 26.54 17.17
C HIS A 307 -6.38 25.65 17.82
N LYS A 308 -5.21 26.20 18.18
CA LYS A 308 -4.07 25.49 18.80
C LYS A 308 -3.57 24.30 17.97
N ILE A 309 -3.48 24.47 16.66
CA ILE A 309 -3.00 23.47 15.70
C ILE A 309 -1.52 23.73 15.43
N THR A 310 -0.68 22.71 15.58
CA THR A 310 0.76 22.83 15.27
C THR A 310 0.99 22.92 13.76
N LEU A 311 1.96 23.73 13.33
CA LEU A 311 2.45 23.80 11.95
C LEU A 311 3.83 23.17 11.80
N ASP A 312 4.31 22.47 12.82
CA ASP A 312 5.64 21.86 12.82
C ASP A 312 5.74 20.73 11.80
N LYS A 313 6.86 20.71 11.07
CA LYS A 313 7.16 19.69 10.05
C LYS A 313 7.81 18.42 10.62
N ASN A 314 8.16 18.47 11.90
CA ASN A 314 8.85 17.41 12.61
C ASN A 314 8.35 17.39 14.04
N THR A 315 7.24 16.70 14.29
CA THR A 315 6.62 16.62 15.62
C THR A 315 7.19 15.47 16.44
N ALA A 316 6.85 15.44 17.73
CA ALA A 316 7.28 14.34 18.60
C ALA A 316 6.75 12.98 18.12
N ASP A 317 5.49 12.95 17.66
CA ASP A 317 4.82 11.73 17.20
C ASP A 317 5.42 11.22 15.89
N MET A 318 5.74 12.12 14.94
CA MET A 318 6.48 11.76 13.73
C MET A 318 7.85 11.15 14.07
N ARG A 319 8.60 11.73 15.00
CA ARG A 319 9.89 11.16 15.46
C ARG A 319 9.72 9.85 16.21
N ALA A 320 8.66 9.71 16.99
CA ALA A 320 8.37 8.49 17.74
C ALA A 320 8.06 7.34 16.77
N ARG A 321 7.25 7.60 15.74
CA ARG A 321 6.98 6.64 14.66
C ARG A 321 8.24 6.30 13.87
N GLU A 322 9.05 7.29 13.54
CA GLU A 322 10.31 7.11 12.82
C GLU A 322 11.25 6.09 13.52
N LYS A 323 11.31 6.10 14.86
CA LYS A 323 12.09 5.11 15.65
C LYS A 323 11.54 3.68 15.61
N ARG A 324 10.31 3.49 15.14
CA ARG A 324 9.63 2.19 14.98
C ARG A 324 9.63 1.69 13.54
N VAL A 325 10.10 2.48 12.58
CA VAL A 325 10.20 2.06 11.18
C VAL A 325 11.18 0.90 11.08
N VAL A 326 10.75 -0.21 10.50
CA VAL A 326 11.59 -1.41 10.33
C VAL A 326 12.25 -1.47 8.94
N ALA A 327 11.56 -0.98 7.91
CA ALA A 327 12.08 -0.89 6.54
C ALA A 327 11.57 0.36 5.85
N ARG A 328 12.30 0.87 4.86
CA ARG A 328 11.92 2.06 4.09
C ARG A 328 11.08 1.77 2.86
N THR A 329 11.16 0.55 2.35
CA THR A 329 10.59 0.10 1.07
C THR A 329 10.98 1.02 -0.10
N PHE A 330 10.41 0.78 -1.27
CA PHE A 330 10.60 1.63 -2.45
C PHE A 330 9.85 2.96 -2.36
N HIS A 331 8.75 3.02 -1.61
CA HIS A 331 7.98 4.26 -1.42
C HIS A 331 8.59 5.23 -0.39
N LYS A 332 9.62 4.80 0.37
CA LYS A 332 10.43 5.62 1.30
C LYS A 332 9.72 6.20 2.52
N ALA A 333 8.39 6.19 2.58
CA ALA A 333 7.67 6.50 3.82
C ALA A 333 7.97 5.50 4.96
N GLY A 334 8.36 4.27 4.62
CA GLY A 334 8.68 3.19 5.55
C GLY A 334 7.47 2.52 6.19
N ILE A 335 7.70 1.32 6.73
CA ILE A 335 6.68 0.45 7.32
C ILE A 335 6.90 0.26 8.82
N VAL A 336 5.80 0.11 9.56
CA VAL A 336 5.80 -0.17 10.99
C VAL A 336 4.99 -1.44 11.26
N VAL A 337 5.59 -2.36 12.00
CA VAL A 337 4.97 -3.60 12.47
C VAL A 337 5.30 -3.80 13.95
N PRO A 338 4.53 -4.62 14.68
CA PRO A 338 4.96 -5.09 15.99
C PRO A 338 6.33 -5.77 15.87
N TYR A 339 7.34 -5.18 16.51
CA TYR A 339 8.72 -5.66 16.44
C TYR A 339 9.36 -5.62 17.83
N ASP A 340 9.73 -6.79 18.32
CA ASP A 340 10.44 -6.93 19.59
C ASP A 340 11.95 -6.89 19.35
N LYS A 341 12.58 -5.79 19.76
CA LYS A 341 14.02 -5.57 19.62
C LYS A 341 14.87 -6.58 20.41
N LYS A 342 14.34 -7.20 21.47
CA LYS A 342 15.10 -8.19 22.27
C LYS A 342 15.12 -9.55 21.59
N THR A 343 13.97 -10.02 21.13
CA THR A 343 13.84 -11.33 20.47
C THR A 343 14.11 -11.27 18.98
N GLN A 344 14.17 -10.06 18.40
CA GLN A 344 14.28 -9.80 16.97
C GLN A 344 13.11 -10.40 16.17
N LEU A 345 11.93 -10.46 16.79
CA LEU A 345 10.72 -11.05 16.23
C LEU A 345 9.79 -9.96 15.66
N GLY A 346 9.22 -10.24 14.49
CA GLY A 346 8.24 -9.41 13.78
C GLY A 346 8.75 -8.89 12.43
N TYR A 347 10.06 -8.84 12.23
CA TYR A 347 10.69 -8.37 11.00
C TYR A 347 12.12 -8.90 10.85
N ARG A 348 12.46 -9.30 9.62
CA ARG A 348 13.84 -9.50 9.14
C ARG A 348 13.99 -8.92 7.73
N ASP A 349 15.22 -8.56 7.38
CA ASP A 349 15.54 -8.02 6.05
C ASP A 349 15.23 -9.04 4.93
N LEU A 350 14.89 -8.52 3.74
CA LEU A 350 14.75 -9.33 2.54
C LEU A 350 16.06 -10.05 2.18
N ALA A 351 15.94 -11.19 1.51
CA ALA A 351 17.08 -11.93 0.96
C ALA A 351 17.73 -11.27 -0.27
N ALA A 352 17.44 -9.98 -0.50
CA ALA A 352 17.98 -9.14 -1.55
C ALA A 352 18.04 -7.68 -1.07
N THR A 353 19.01 -6.92 -1.57
CA THR A 353 19.06 -5.48 -1.35
C THR A 353 18.05 -4.74 -2.24
N ASP A 354 17.65 -3.52 -1.88
CA ASP A 354 16.82 -2.65 -2.75
C ASP A 354 17.35 -2.62 -4.19
N ASN A 355 18.67 -2.45 -4.34
CA ASN A 355 19.32 -2.35 -5.65
C ASN A 355 19.22 -3.65 -6.45
N ASP A 356 19.36 -4.80 -5.81
CA ASP A 356 19.30 -6.10 -6.49
C ASP A 356 17.86 -6.46 -6.86
N LEU A 357 16.91 -6.14 -5.98
CA LEU A 357 15.48 -6.28 -6.27
C LEU A 357 15.06 -5.36 -7.42
N GLN A 358 15.44 -4.08 -7.40
CA GLN A 358 15.17 -3.15 -8.51
C GLN A 358 15.74 -3.63 -9.84
N LYS A 359 16.99 -4.14 -9.86
CA LYS A 359 17.58 -4.73 -11.07
C LYS A 359 16.79 -5.92 -11.57
N THR A 360 16.36 -6.81 -10.66
CA THR A 360 15.57 -7.99 -11.00
C THR A 360 14.22 -7.59 -11.59
N LEU A 361 13.51 -6.64 -10.98
CA LEU A 361 12.22 -6.14 -11.47
C LEU A 361 12.35 -5.43 -12.82
N LYS A 362 13.41 -4.65 -13.00
CA LYS A 362 13.72 -4.02 -14.29
C LYS A 362 13.93 -5.06 -15.39
N GLN A 363 14.65 -6.15 -15.10
CA GLN A 363 14.81 -7.27 -16.05
C GLN A 363 13.46 -7.94 -16.38
N ILE A 364 12.55 -8.05 -15.42
CA ILE A 364 11.20 -8.62 -15.62
C ILE A 364 10.35 -7.72 -16.53
N GLU A 365 10.41 -6.40 -16.32
CA GLU A 365 9.66 -5.40 -17.06
C GLU A 365 10.17 -5.25 -18.51
N GLU A 366 11.49 -5.20 -18.70
CA GLU A 366 12.13 -5.01 -20.01
C GLU A 366 12.20 -6.30 -20.85
N ALA A 367 11.91 -7.47 -20.27
CA ALA A 367 11.88 -8.74 -20.99
C ALA A 367 10.84 -8.72 -22.12
N VAL A 368 11.29 -8.96 -23.35
CA VAL A 368 10.43 -8.92 -24.54
C VAL A 368 9.54 -10.16 -24.62
N THR A 369 10.11 -11.34 -24.34
CA THR A 369 9.39 -12.61 -24.41
C THR A 369 9.11 -13.19 -23.01
N PRO A 370 8.06 -14.03 -22.88
CA PRO A 370 7.84 -14.80 -21.65
C PRO A 370 9.05 -15.68 -21.26
N GLU A 371 9.81 -16.16 -22.23
CA GLU A 371 10.99 -17.01 -21.99
C GLU A 371 12.12 -16.21 -21.31
N ASP A 372 12.42 -15.01 -21.82
CA ASP A 372 13.43 -14.11 -21.24
C ASP A 372 13.09 -13.72 -19.80
N ARG A 373 11.78 -13.68 -19.49
CA ARG A 373 11.27 -13.32 -18.16
C ARG A 373 11.41 -14.45 -17.14
N LYS A 374 11.58 -15.72 -17.55
CA LYS A 374 11.62 -16.87 -16.63
C LYS A 374 12.72 -16.77 -15.60
N MET A 375 13.94 -16.43 -16.00
CA MET A 375 15.08 -16.42 -15.09
C MET A 375 15.01 -15.26 -14.06
N PRO A 376 14.68 -14.02 -14.45
CA PRO A 376 14.39 -12.95 -13.50
C PRO A 376 13.21 -13.28 -12.55
N ILE A 377 12.13 -13.90 -13.06
CA ILE A 377 11.02 -14.35 -12.22
C ILE A 377 11.47 -15.41 -11.23
N ALA A 378 12.26 -16.40 -11.64
CA ALA A 378 12.75 -17.44 -10.73
C ALA A 378 13.61 -16.86 -9.58
N LYS A 379 14.39 -15.80 -9.86
CA LYS A 379 15.10 -15.05 -8.80
C LYS A 379 14.13 -14.37 -7.84
N LEU A 380 13.08 -13.74 -8.36
CA LEU A 380 12.05 -13.13 -7.53
C LEU A 380 11.28 -14.17 -6.71
N ASP A 381 10.96 -15.33 -7.28
CA ASP A 381 10.25 -16.41 -6.60
C ASP A 381 11.05 -16.96 -5.42
N GLU A 382 12.38 -17.00 -5.50
CA GLU A 382 13.23 -17.36 -4.37
C GLU A 382 13.15 -16.32 -3.23
N ILE A 383 13.09 -15.02 -3.57
CA ILE A 383 12.89 -13.94 -2.58
C ILE A 383 11.50 -14.07 -1.94
N VAL A 384 10.47 -14.31 -2.73
CA VAL A 384 9.09 -14.56 -2.25
C VAL A 384 9.05 -15.77 -1.31
N ARG A 385 9.66 -16.89 -1.71
CA ARG A 385 9.72 -18.11 -0.89
C ARG A 385 10.37 -17.85 0.46
N LEU A 386 11.46 -17.08 0.50
CA LEU A 386 12.16 -16.73 1.73
C LEU A 386 11.36 -15.75 2.60
N ALA A 387 10.63 -14.80 1.99
CA ALA A 387 9.72 -13.92 2.72
C ALA A 387 8.55 -14.69 3.36
N THR A 388 7.97 -15.67 2.65
CA THR A 388 6.91 -16.52 3.21
C THR A 388 7.41 -17.37 4.38
N ILE A 389 8.64 -17.92 4.29
CA ILE A 389 9.27 -18.61 5.44
C ILE A 389 9.43 -17.67 6.63
N ALA A 390 9.81 -16.41 6.38
CA ALA A 390 9.89 -15.41 7.45
C ALA A 390 8.52 -15.19 8.11
N ALA A 391 7.44 -15.12 7.31
CA ALA A 391 6.08 -15.02 7.83
C ALA A 391 5.65 -16.26 8.65
N ASP A 392 5.97 -17.48 8.22
CA ASP A 392 5.74 -18.71 9.00
C ASP A 392 6.44 -18.66 10.37
N GLU A 393 7.58 -17.98 10.43
CA GLU A 393 8.36 -17.71 11.63
C GLU A 393 7.98 -16.39 12.33
N CYS A 394 6.78 -15.86 12.02
CA CYS A 394 6.16 -14.66 12.60
C CYS A 394 6.84 -13.31 12.27
N ASP A 395 7.73 -13.26 11.28
CA ASP A 395 8.31 -12.02 10.76
C ASP A 395 7.46 -11.44 9.61
N PHE A 396 6.21 -11.09 9.93
CA PHE A 396 5.23 -10.62 8.95
C PHE A 396 5.64 -9.33 8.24
N GLY A 397 6.50 -8.51 8.86
CA GLY A 397 7.02 -7.29 8.26
C GLY A 397 7.85 -7.53 7.00
N THR A 398 8.44 -8.73 6.84
CA THR A 398 9.22 -9.09 5.64
C THR A 398 8.32 -9.25 4.41
N CYS A 399 7.16 -9.89 4.55
CA CYS A 399 6.14 -9.92 3.49
C CYS A 399 5.56 -8.53 3.23
N LEU A 400 5.38 -7.71 4.28
CA LEU A 400 4.90 -6.34 4.12
C LEU A 400 5.87 -5.49 3.28
N GLU A 401 7.17 -5.59 3.56
CA GLU A 401 8.22 -4.91 2.79
C GLU A 401 8.21 -5.35 1.32
N LEU A 402 8.33 -6.66 1.07
CA LEU A 402 8.36 -7.18 -0.30
C LEU A 402 7.09 -6.79 -1.07
N GLY A 403 5.92 -6.94 -0.44
CA GLY A 403 4.64 -6.58 -1.04
C GLY A 403 4.57 -5.11 -1.46
N HIS A 404 5.04 -4.21 -0.60
CA HIS A 404 5.13 -2.78 -0.90
C HIS A 404 6.14 -2.45 -1.99
N ASP A 405 7.32 -3.09 -1.98
CA ASP A 405 8.33 -2.89 -3.03
C ASP A 405 7.81 -3.30 -4.42
N LEU A 406 7.15 -4.46 -4.50
CA LEU A 406 6.53 -4.94 -5.73
C LEU A 406 5.37 -4.03 -6.17
N PHE A 407 4.53 -3.59 -5.21
CA PHE A 407 3.43 -2.67 -5.48
C PHE A 407 3.94 -1.32 -6.02
N SER A 408 4.96 -0.74 -5.39
CA SER A 408 5.54 0.56 -5.75
C SER A 408 6.32 0.51 -7.06
N ASN A 409 6.86 -0.65 -7.46
CA ASN A 409 7.50 -0.80 -8.76
C ASN A 409 6.50 -0.63 -9.93
N GLY A 410 5.26 -1.10 -9.77
CA GLY A 410 4.22 -0.93 -10.79
C GLY A 410 4.32 -1.86 -12.01
N CYS A 411 5.23 -2.84 -12.03
CA CYS A 411 5.26 -3.83 -13.09
C CYS A 411 4.05 -4.77 -13.00
N ILE A 412 3.29 -4.88 -14.10
CA ILE A 412 2.10 -5.74 -14.17
C ILE A 412 2.42 -7.22 -13.93
N HIS A 413 3.62 -7.67 -14.31
CA HIS A 413 4.05 -9.06 -14.18
C HIS A 413 4.30 -9.51 -12.73
N VAL A 414 4.40 -8.57 -11.80
CA VAL A 414 4.61 -8.87 -10.37
C VAL A 414 3.42 -8.48 -9.50
N GLN A 415 2.34 -7.96 -10.09
CA GLN A 415 1.17 -7.48 -9.35
C GLN A 415 0.49 -8.59 -8.52
N THR A 416 0.40 -9.82 -9.06
CA THR A 416 -0.13 -10.97 -8.32
C THR A 416 0.72 -11.28 -7.08
N ARG A 417 2.05 -11.26 -7.23
CA ARG A 417 2.98 -11.48 -6.11
C ARG A 417 2.89 -10.36 -5.07
N ALA A 418 2.71 -9.11 -5.51
CA ALA A 418 2.48 -7.98 -4.61
C ALA A 418 1.20 -8.19 -3.77
N LEU A 419 0.10 -8.62 -4.41
CA LEU A 419 -1.15 -8.95 -3.73
C LEU A 419 -0.96 -10.09 -2.72
N GLU A 420 -0.31 -11.19 -3.11
CA GLU A 420 -0.06 -12.34 -2.24
C GLU A 420 0.75 -11.94 -0.99
N MET A 421 1.84 -11.19 -1.17
CA MET A 421 2.70 -10.75 -0.05
C MET A 421 1.97 -9.80 0.90
N LEU A 422 1.23 -8.82 0.36
CA LEU A 422 0.45 -7.91 1.18
C LEU A 422 -0.77 -8.59 1.82
N PHE A 423 -1.37 -9.59 1.16
CA PHE A 423 -2.44 -10.41 1.73
C PHE A 423 -1.95 -11.15 2.98
N ILE A 424 -0.82 -11.83 2.90
CA ILE A 424 -0.20 -12.52 4.04
C ILE A 424 0.08 -11.50 5.15
N ALA A 425 0.77 -10.41 4.82
CA ALA A 425 1.16 -9.40 5.79
C ALA A 425 -0.04 -8.76 6.51
N TYR A 426 -1.01 -8.21 5.77
CA TYR A 426 -2.18 -7.55 6.37
C TYR A 426 -3.06 -8.52 7.14
N THR A 427 -3.18 -9.77 6.71
CA THR A 427 -3.95 -10.79 7.44
C THR A 427 -3.31 -11.06 8.80
N HIS A 428 -2.01 -11.36 8.84
CA HIS A 428 -1.32 -11.69 10.09
C HIS A 428 -1.08 -10.47 11.00
N LEU A 429 -0.93 -9.27 10.42
CA LEU A 429 -0.91 -8.00 11.15
C LEU A 429 -2.29 -7.52 11.59
N LYS A 430 -3.37 -8.23 11.22
CA LYS A 430 -4.78 -7.91 11.54
C LYS A 430 -5.23 -6.54 11.02
N ARG A 431 -4.90 -6.23 9.77
CA ARG A 431 -5.25 -4.99 9.04
C ARG A 431 -6.21 -5.23 7.87
N PRO A 432 -7.41 -5.82 8.10
CA PRO A 432 -8.31 -6.25 7.02
C PRO A 432 -8.82 -5.10 6.15
N GLN A 433 -8.93 -3.88 6.69
CA GLN A 433 -9.36 -2.70 5.93
C GLN A 433 -8.33 -2.32 4.86
N LEU A 434 -7.03 -2.36 5.18
CA LEU A 434 -5.95 -2.10 4.23
C LEU A 434 -5.91 -3.16 3.13
N LEU A 435 -6.18 -4.42 3.47
CA LEU A 435 -6.32 -5.48 2.49
C LEU A 435 -7.49 -5.25 1.52
N LYS A 436 -8.66 -4.88 2.03
CA LYS A 436 -9.83 -4.56 1.20
C LYS A 436 -9.56 -3.38 0.25
N ILE A 437 -8.84 -2.37 0.74
CA ILE A 437 -8.39 -1.22 -0.08
C ILE A 437 -7.43 -1.69 -1.19
N LEU A 438 -6.47 -2.55 -0.85
CA LEU A 438 -5.52 -3.09 -1.82
C LEU A 438 -6.22 -3.87 -2.93
N GLU A 439 -7.15 -4.77 -2.58
CA GLU A 439 -7.90 -5.58 -3.54
C GLU A 439 -8.69 -4.68 -4.50
N ALA A 440 -9.44 -3.71 -3.97
CA ALA A 440 -10.17 -2.73 -4.77
C ALA A 440 -9.22 -1.95 -5.70
N HIS A 441 -8.07 -1.51 -5.18
CA HIS A 441 -7.10 -0.75 -5.95
C HIS A 441 -6.51 -1.59 -7.09
N LEU A 442 -6.04 -2.81 -6.82
CA LEU A 442 -5.40 -3.65 -7.83
C LEU A 442 -6.38 -4.12 -8.92
N LYS A 443 -7.68 -4.28 -8.61
CA LYS A 443 -8.72 -4.56 -9.61
C LYS A 443 -8.88 -3.43 -10.64
N ASN A 444 -8.68 -2.17 -10.23
CA ASN A 444 -8.93 -1.00 -11.06
C ASN A 444 -7.83 0.07 -10.92
N ARG A 445 -6.56 -0.35 -11.02
CA ARG A 445 -5.39 0.50 -10.81
C ARG A 445 -5.08 1.32 -12.06
N LYS A 446 -5.38 2.62 -12.04
CA LYS A 446 -5.25 3.51 -13.21
C LYS A 446 -4.07 4.47 -13.10
N LYS A 447 -3.42 4.75 -14.23
CA LYS A 447 -2.41 5.82 -14.39
C LYS A 447 -3.09 7.09 -14.92
N ASP A 448 -3.87 7.75 -14.07
CA ASP A 448 -4.58 9.01 -14.36
C ASP A 448 -4.41 9.98 -13.19
N CYS A 449 -4.72 11.26 -13.41
CA CYS A 449 -4.77 12.32 -12.40
C CYS A 449 -6.20 12.79 -12.11
N GLU A 450 -7.19 12.46 -12.94
CA GLU A 450 -8.62 12.68 -12.64
C GLU A 450 -9.26 11.38 -12.16
N LEU A 451 -9.22 11.17 -10.84
CA LEU A 451 -9.57 9.91 -10.19
C LEU A 451 -10.86 10.04 -9.35
N SER A 452 -11.69 11.03 -9.69
CA SER A 452 -13.05 11.09 -9.17
C SER A 452 -13.84 9.88 -9.66
N ILE A 453 -14.58 9.24 -8.77
CA ILE A 453 -15.58 8.21 -9.14
C ILE A 453 -17.00 8.78 -9.16
N ILE A 454 -17.11 10.08 -8.86
CA ILE A 454 -18.32 10.90 -8.89
C ILE A 454 -18.34 11.64 -10.21
#